data_AF-A0A8J7WLU9-F1
#
_entry.id   AF-A0A8J7WLU9-F1
#
_cell.length_a   1.000
_cell.length_b   1.000
_cell.length_c   1.000
_cell.angle_alpha   90.00
_cell.angle_beta   90.00
_cell.angle_gamma   90.00
#
_symmetry.space_group_name_H-M   'P 1'
#
loop_
_entity.id
_entity.type
_entity.pdbx_description
1 polymer ?
#
loop_
_entity_poly.entity_id
_entity_poly.type
_entity_poly.pdbx_seq_one_letter_code
_entity_poly.pdbx_strand_id
1 'polypeptide(L)'
;MAHETETRRARATRVAARREQPRLDQPRAAYRQLTLRPRIDSERFGQASENLARYFGTARYLVIQTAFVLVWIFLNVIQLTRHWDPYPFILLNLAFSTQAAYAAPLILLAQNRQADRDRVQIEQDRERDEISIANTEYLLREVATLRLAVNEVATRDYVRSELQAILKEMNDSRTVAQEPAPPSNAG
;
A
#
# COMPACT_ATOMS: atom_id res chain seq x y z
N MET A 1 -53.74 50.71 4.39
CA MET A 1 -52.43 50.04 4.26
C MET A 1 -52.17 49.11 5.46
N ALA A 2 -53.05 48.14 5.73
CA ALA A 2 -52.94 47.26 6.92
C ALA A 2 -53.23 45.76 6.64
N HIS A 3 -53.61 45.40 5.41
CA HIS A 3 -54.01 44.03 5.06
C HIS A 3 -52.89 43.18 4.42
N GLU A 4 -51.72 43.75 4.14
CA GLU A 4 -50.64 43.04 3.44
C GLU A 4 -49.57 42.46 4.39
N THR A 5 -49.58 42.87 5.66
CA THR A 5 -48.59 42.45 6.66
C THR A 5 -48.94 41.14 7.35
N GLU A 6 -50.20 40.69 7.31
CA GLU A 6 -50.63 39.44 7.94
C GLU A 6 -50.37 38.20 7.07
N THR A 7 -50.52 38.33 5.75
CA THR A 7 -50.32 37.22 4.81
C THR A 7 -48.86 36.78 4.70
N ARG A 8 -47.91 37.69 4.95
CA ARG A 8 -46.48 37.35 5.02
C ARG A 8 -46.11 36.62 6.31
N ARG A 9 -46.74 36.94 7.44
CA ARG A 9 -46.49 36.26 8.72
C ARG A 9 -47.07 34.84 8.75
N ALA A 10 -48.23 34.62 8.15
CA ALA A 10 -48.85 33.28 8.08
C ALA A 10 -48.10 32.29 7.18
N ARG A 11 -47.31 32.76 6.19
CA ARG A 11 -46.43 31.90 5.38
C ARG A 11 -45.09 31.62 6.06
N ALA A 12 -44.56 32.55 6.85
CA ALA A 12 -43.30 32.37 7.57
C ALA A 12 -43.38 31.28 8.65
N THR A 13 -44.54 31.07 9.28
CA THR A 13 -44.74 30.03 10.30
C THR A 13 -45.01 28.63 9.74
N ARG A 14 -45.37 28.47 8.46
CA ARG A 14 -45.52 27.13 7.85
C ARG A 14 -44.22 26.52 7.35
N VAL A 15 -43.16 27.32 7.13
CA VAL A 15 -41.85 26.83 6.66
C VAL A 15 -40.99 26.31 7.81
N ALA A 16 -41.26 26.72 9.05
CA ALA A 16 -40.51 26.30 10.24
C ALA A 16 -40.93 24.93 10.82
N ALA A 17 -42.06 24.36 10.39
CA ALA A 17 -42.59 23.11 10.95
C ALA A 17 -42.28 21.86 10.10
N ARG A 18 -41.23 21.88 9.26
CA ARG A 18 -40.85 20.76 8.38
C ARG A 18 -39.40 20.29 8.54
N ARG A 19 -38.88 20.35 9.75
CA ARG A 19 -37.67 19.67 10.23
C ARG A 19 -37.98 19.43 11.71
N GLU A 20 -38.47 18.29 12.14
CA GLU A 20 -37.71 17.05 12.28
C GLU A 20 -38.67 15.86 12.19
N GLN A 21 -38.61 15.10 11.10
CA GLN A 21 -39.13 13.73 11.10
C GLN A 21 -37.93 12.82 11.38
N PRO A 22 -38.01 11.93 12.39
CA PRO A 22 -36.96 10.95 12.63
C PRO A 22 -36.87 10.05 11.40
N ARG A 23 -35.78 10.18 10.65
CA ARG A 23 -35.51 9.32 9.49
C ARG A 23 -35.34 7.89 10.00
N LEU A 24 -36.33 7.05 9.68
CA LEU A 24 -36.39 5.62 10.01
C LEU A 24 -35.48 4.75 9.14
N ASP A 25 -34.62 5.37 8.32
CA ASP A 25 -33.70 4.68 7.38
C ASP A 25 -32.33 4.33 7.97
N GLN A 26 -32.08 4.63 9.24
CA GLN A 26 -30.92 4.08 9.92
C GLN A 26 -31.32 2.72 10.47
N PRO A 27 -30.78 1.59 9.95
CA PRO A 27 -30.98 0.32 10.62
C PRO A 27 -30.46 0.51 12.04
N ARG A 28 -31.36 0.39 13.02
CA ARG A 28 -30.99 0.27 14.41
C ARG A 28 -30.06 -0.94 14.51
N ALA A 29 -28.76 -0.69 14.50
CA ALA A 29 -27.74 -1.62 14.94
C ALA A 29 -27.86 -1.77 16.47
N ALA A 30 -29.03 -2.22 16.91
CA ALA A 30 -29.31 -2.68 18.27
C ALA A 30 -28.92 -4.16 18.42
N TYR A 31 -27.99 -4.65 17.61
CA TYR A 31 -27.16 -5.75 18.04
C TYR A 31 -26.13 -5.15 19.00
N ARG A 32 -26.53 -5.07 20.28
CA ARG A 32 -25.57 -5.12 21.39
C ARG A 32 -24.83 -6.43 21.20
N GLN A 33 -23.77 -6.39 20.40
CA GLN A 33 -22.83 -7.48 20.24
C GLN A 33 -22.16 -7.63 21.59
N LEU A 34 -22.76 -8.48 22.43
CA LEU A 34 -22.12 -9.17 23.55
C LEU A 34 -21.07 -10.14 23.00
N THR A 35 -20.24 -9.68 22.07
CA THR A 35 -19.02 -10.37 21.70
C THR A 35 -18.06 -10.14 22.86
N LEU A 36 -18.14 -11.03 23.85
CA LEU A 36 -16.95 -11.44 24.60
C LEU A 36 -15.95 -12.01 23.58
N ARG A 37 -15.34 -11.14 22.77
CA ARG A 37 -14.07 -11.48 22.16
C ARG A 37 -13.07 -11.35 23.29
N PRO A 38 -12.49 -12.47 23.80
CA PRO A 38 -11.33 -12.34 24.66
C PRO A 38 -10.33 -11.50 23.86
N ARG A 39 -10.00 -10.32 24.38
CA ARG A 39 -8.98 -9.45 23.83
C ARG A 39 -7.66 -10.13 24.15
N ILE A 40 -7.33 -11.16 23.37
CA ILE A 40 -6.02 -11.78 23.40
C ILE A 40 -5.05 -10.65 23.04
N ASP A 41 -4.16 -10.30 23.95
CA ASP A 41 -3.23 -9.17 23.81
C ASP A 41 -2.33 -9.37 22.58
N SER A 42 -2.77 -8.85 21.43
CA SER A 42 -2.12 -9.00 20.13
C SER A 42 -0.65 -8.60 20.14
N GLU A 43 -0.27 -7.64 20.99
CA GLU A 43 1.09 -7.17 21.20
C GLU A 43 2.04 -8.27 21.73
N ARG A 44 1.61 -8.99 22.79
CA ARG A 44 2.44 -9.98 23.48
C ARG A 44 2.58 -11.26 22.67
N PHE A 45 1.47 -11.68 22.06
CA PHE A 45 1.48 -12.79 21.10
C PHE A 45 2.28 -12.44 19.86
N GLY A 46 2.27 -11.18 19.46
CA GLY A 46 2.97 -10.76 18.26
C GLY A 46 4.48 -10.92 18.38
N GLN A 47 5.03 -10.52 19.52
CA GLN A 47 6.44 -10.70 19.88
C GLN A 47 6.79 -12.18 20.10
N ALA A 48 5.88 -12.97 20.69
CA ALA A 48 6.10 -14.40 20.87
C ALA A 48 6.21 -15.14 19.53
N SER A 49 5.34 -14.86 18.56
CA SER A 49 5.42 -15.44 17.22
C SER A 49 6.68 -15.04 16.47
N GLU A 50 7.11 -13.76 16.58
CA GLU A 50 8.37 -13.26 16.02
C GLU A 50 9.58 -14.05 16.57
N ASN A 51 9.58 -14.29 17.89
CA ASN A 51 10.65 -15.02 18.55
C ASN A 51 10.65 -16.51 18.16
N LEU A 52 9.47 -17.14 18.08
CA LEU A 52 9.35 -18.54 17.66
C LEU A 52 9.76 -18.72 16.20
N ALA A 53 9.35 -17.82 15.30
CA ALA A 53 9.76 -17.86 13.90
C ALA A 53 11.28 -17.78 13.76
N ARG A 54 11.93 -16.85 14.49
CA ARG A 54 13.40 -16.76 14.52
C ARG A 54 14.06 -17.98 15.13
N TYR A 55 13.46 -18.57 16.17
CA TYR A 55 13.97 -19.76 16.84
C TYR A 55 13.93 -21.00 15.94
N PHE A 56 12.80 -21.28 15.30
CA PHE A 56 12.63 -22.43 14.40
C PHE A 56 13.31 -22.25 13.03
N GLY A 57 13.43 -21.01 12.55
CA GLY A 57 14.08 -20.69 11.27
C GLY A 57 15.60 -20.80 11.27
N THR A 58 16.23 -20.94 12.44
CA THR A 58 17.69 -21.03 12.55
C THR A 58 18.15 -22.49 12.48
N ALA A 59 19.11 -22.81 11.60
CA ALA A 59 19.71 -24.16 11.49
C ALA A 59 20.25 -24.71 12.83
N ARG A 60 20.61 -23.82 13.75
CA ARG A 60 21.04 -24.11 15.11
C ARG A 60 20.01 -24.92 15.92
N TYR A 61 18.71 -24.66 15.76
CA TYR A 61 17.66 -25.40 16.49
C TYR A 61 17.67 -26.88 16.09
N LEU A 62 17.73 -27.17 14.79
CA LEU A 62 17.79 -28.53 14.28
C LEU A 62 19.03 -29.28 14.80
N VAL A 63 20.19 -28.63 14.79
CA VAL A 63 21.44 -29.23 15.31
C VAL A 63 21.33 -29.58 16.78
N ILE A 64 20.82 -28.67 17.62
CA ILE A 64 20.64 -28.92 19.06
C ILE A 64 19.62 -30.03 19.30
N GLN A 65 18.49 -30.03 18.58
CA GLN A 65 17.46 -31.06 18.69
C GLN A 65 18.00 -32.45 18.31
N THR A 66 18.74 -32.56 17.20
CA THR A 66 19.36 -33.81 16.79
C THR A 66 20.41 -34.28 17.79
N ALA A 67 21.25 -33.36 18.30
CA ALA A 67 22.23 -33.69 19.34
C ALA A 67 21.56 -34.21 20.61
N PHE A 68 20.46 -33.59 21.04
CA PHE A 68 19.68 -34.06 22.20
C PHE A 68 19.16 -35.48 22.01
N VAL A 69 18.57 -35.79 20.84
CA VAL A 69 18.09 -37.15 20.51
C VAL A 69 19.24 -38.15 20.51
N LEU A 70 20.37 -37.81 19.90
CA LEU A 70 21.55 -38.68 19.88
C LEU A 70 22.06 -38.95 21.29
N VAL A 71 22.24 -37.91 22.12
CA VAL A 71 22.68 -38.05 23.50
C VAL A 71 21.72 -38.93 24.31
N TRP A 72 20.40 -38.77 24.13
CA TRP A 72 19.40 -39.62 24.78
C TRP A 72 19.57 -41.09 24.41
N ILE A 73 19.73 -41.38 23.13
CA ILE A 73 19.96 -42.74 22.63
C ILE A 73 21.27 -43.29 23.19
N PHE A 74 22.37 -42.53 23.13
CA PHE A 74 23.68 -42.94 23.65
C PHE A 74 23.64 -43.26 25.15
N LEU A 75 23.03 -42.40 25.96
CA LEU A 75 22.89 -42.62 27.41
C LEU A 75 22.09 -43.90 27.73
N ASN A 76 21.03 -44.18 26.96
CA ASN A 76 20.24 -45.39 27.13
C ASN A 76 20.98 -46.66 26.64
N VAL A 77 21.67 -46.60 25.50
CA VAL A 77 22.41 -47.75 24.94
C VAL A 77 23.62 -48.13 25.79
N ILE A 78 24.34 -47.15 26.36
CA ILE A 78 25.50 -47.39 27.22
C ILE A 78 25.05 -47.95 28.59
N GLN A 79 23.75 -48.06 28.85
CA GLN A 79 23.19 -48.62 30.09
C GLN A 79 23.65 -47.87 31.35
N LEU A 80 24.11 -46.62 31.17
CA LEU A 80 24.63 -45.78 32.24
C LEU A 80 23.57 -45.50 33.30
N THR A 81 22.30 -45.54 32.90
CA THR A 81 21.11 -45.47 33.74
C THR A 81 20.22 -46.69 33.48
N ARG A 82 20.56 -47.82 34.12
CA ARG A 82 19.69 -49.00 34.39
C ARG A 82 18.37 -49.01 33.59
N HIS A 83 18.42 -49.35 32.29
CA HIS A 83 17.27 -49.54 31.39
C HIS A 83 16.07 -48.58 31.59
N TRP A 84 16.31 -47.27 31.69
CA TRP A 84 15.22 -46.33 31.96
C TRP A 84 14.27 -46.14 30.77
N ASP A 85 14.77 -46.30 29.53
CA ASP A 85 13.98 -46.31 28.29
C ASP A 85 14.50 -47.39 27.30
N PRO A 86 14.13 -48.67 27.47
CA PRO A 86 14.55 -49.75 26.58
C PRO A 86 14.03 -49.58 25.15
N TYR A 87 14.74 -50.13 24.17
CA TYR A 87 14.28 -50.19 22.77
C TYR A 87 12.86 -50.79 22.72
N PRO A 88 11.84 -50.08 22.19
CA PRO A 88 11.87 -49.04 21.15
C PRO A 88 11.75 -47.56 21.60
N PHE A 89 12.28 -47.18 22.78
CA PHE A 89 12.28 -45.81 23.32
C PHE A 89 10.88 -45.19 23.47
N ILE A 90 10.05 -45.78 24.35
CA ILE A 90 8.66 -45.37 24.52
C ILE A 90 8.54 -43.96 25.10
N LEU A 91 9.45 -43.56 26.00
CA LEU A 91 9.40 -42.25 26.64
C LEU A 91 9.78 -41.14 25.66
N LEU A 92 10.80 -41.37 24.85
CA LEU A 92 11.18 -40.44 23.77
C LEU A 92 10.04 -40.24 22.78
N ASN A 93 9.39 -41.33 22.36
CA ASN A 93 8.23 -41.25 21.46
C ASN A 93 7.04 -40.52 22.09
N LEU A 94 6.77 -40.73 23.37
CA LEU A 94 5.69 -40.03 24.08
C LEU A 94 5.97 -38.52 24.18
N ALA A 95 7.23 -38.15 24.45
CA ALA A 95 7.66 -36.76 24.49
C ALA A 95 7.49 -36.08 23.12
N PHE A 96 7.95 -36.72 22.03
CA PHE A 96 7.77 -36.19 20.67
C PHE A 96 6.29 -36.09 20.26
N SER A 97 5.47 -37.08 20.63
CA SER A 97 4.03 -37.06 20.35
C SER A 97 3.36 -35.88 21.04
N THR A 98 3.73 -35.62 22.30
CA THR A 98 3.23 -34.47 23.07
C THR A 98 3.75 -33.15 22.51
N GLN A 99 5.02 -33.09 22.10
CA GLN A 99 5.62 -31.92 21.45
C GLN A 99 4.86 -31.55 20.17
N ALA A 100 4.55 -32.53 19.32
CA ALA A 100 3.76 -32.31 18.12
C ALA A 100 2.32 -31.88 18.44
N ALA A 101 1.70 -32.50 19.46
CA ALA A 101 0.34 -32.18 19.87
C ALA A 101 0.19 -30.74 20.38
N TYR A 102 1.17 -30.22 21.13
CA TYR A 102 1.16 -28.83 21.60
C TYR A 102 1.59 -27.84 20.50
N ALA A 103 2.39 -28.27 19.52
CA ALA A 103 2.76 -27.42 18.39
C ALA A 103 1.55 -27.05 17.52
N ALA A 104 0.63 -27.99 17.27
CA ALA A 104 -0.54 -27.77 16.42
C ALA A 104 -1.40 -26.53 16.79
N PRO A 105 -1.87 -26.36 18.05
CA PRO A 105 -2.65 -25.17 18.43
C PRO A 105 -1.83 -23.89 18.38
N LEU A 106 -0.54 -23.95 18.68
CA LEU A 106 0.35 -22.79 18.65
C LEU A 106 0.58 -22.33 17.20
N ILE A 107 0.79 -23.28 16.28
CA ILE A 107 0.89 -23.02 14.84
C ILE A 107 -0.42 -22.45 14.31
N LEU A 108 -1.58 -23.01 14.67
CA LEU A 108 -2.89 -22.51 14.23
C LEU A 108 -3.11 -21.05 14.65
N LEU A 109 -2.74 -20.69 15.88
CA LEU A 109 -2.81 -19.31 16.35
C LEU A 109 -1.83 -18.39 15.59
N ALA A 110 -0.61 -18.86 15.32
CA ALA A 110 0.36 -18.10 14.52
C ALA A 110 -0.12 -17.90 13.08
N GLN A 111 -0.75 -18.92 12.48
CA GLN A 111 -1.31 -18.88 11.14
C GLN A 111 -2.50 -17.92 11.03
N ASN A 112 -3.43 -17.92 11.99
CA ASN A 112 -4.55 -16.97 12.00
C ASN A 112 -4.06 -15.52 11.99
N ARG A 113 -3.02 -15.22 12.78
CA ARG A 113 -2.41 -13.88 12.78
C ARG A 113 -1.73 -13.56 11.47
N GLN A 114 -1.03 -14.52 10.86
CA GLN A 114 -0.40 -14.31 9.56
C GLN A 114 -1.45 -13.99 8.50
N ALA A 115 -2.56 -14.74 8.46
CA ALA A 115 -3.68 -14.48 7.57
C ALA A 115 -4.34 -13.10 7.80
N ASP A 116 -4.45 -12.65 9.04
CA ASP A 116 -4.96 -11.30 9.36
C ASP A 116 -4.02 -10.20 8.83
N ARG A 117 -2.70 -10.36 8.98
CA ARG A 117 -1.72 -9.42 8.41
C ARG A 117 -1.74 -9.43 6.89
N ASP A 118 -1.75 -10.61 6.29
CA ASP A 118 -1.78 -10.79 4.83
C ASP A 118 -3.05 -10.12 4.26
N ARG A 119 -4.19 -10.22 4.96
CA ARG A 119 -5.43 -9.54 4.58
C ARG A 119 -5.29 -8.02 4.60
N VAL A 120 -4.71 -7.45 5.67
CA VAL A 120 -4.47 -6.00 5.77
C VAL A 120 -3.52 -5.52 4.67
N GLN A 121 -2.45 -6.28 4.41
CA GLN A 121 -1.48 -5.96 3.37
C GLN A 121 -2.13 -5.98 1.98
N ILE A 122 -2.96 -6.98 1.67
CA ILE A 122 -3.69 -7.05 0.41
C ILE A 122 -4.62 -5.85 0.24
N GLU A 123 -5.30 -5.41 1.30
CA GLU A 123 -6.20 -4.25 1.22
C GLU A 123 -5.42 -2.95 0.95
N GLN A 124 -4.29 -2.76 1.65
CA GLN A 124 -3.42 -1.61 1.41
C GLN A 124 -2.81 -1.61 0.01
N ASP A 125 -2.43 -2.78 -0.50
CA ASP A 125 -1.89 -2.90 -1.85
C ASP A 125 -2.97 -2.58 -2.90
N ARG A 126 -4.23 -2.99 -2.68
CA ARG A 126 -5.36 -2.56 -3.53
C ARG A 126 -5.55 -1.05 -3.54
N GLU A 127 -5.57 -0.41 -2.37
CA GLU A 127 -5.69 1.06 -2.27
C GLU A 127 -4.54 1.76 -3.00
N ARG A 128 -3.30 1.25 -2.84
CA ARG A 128 -2.13 1.77 -3.54
C ARG A 128 -2.23 1.60 -5.04
N ASP A 129 -2.73 0.46 -5.51
CA ASP A 129 -2.92 0.18 -6.93
C ASP A 129 -3.96 1.13 -7.54
N GLU A 130 -5.08 1.38 -6.85
CA GLU A 130 -6.08 2.37 -7.27
C GLU A 130 -5.48 3.77 -7.39
N ILE A 131 -4.72 4.20 -6.37
CA ILE A 131 -4.00 5.49 -6.39
C ILE A 131 -2.99 5.54 -7.53
N SER A 132 -2.25 4.45 -7.77
CA SER A 132 -1.24 4.34 -8.82
C SER A 132 -1.87 4.45 -10.22
N ILE A 133 -3.01 3.78 -10.44
CA ILE A 133 -3.78 3.89 -11.67
C ILE A 133 -4.24 5.33 -11.89
N ALA A 134 -4.83 5.98 -10.87
CA ALA A 134 -5.27 7.37 -10.97
C ALA A 134 -4.11 8.34 -11.28
N ASN A 135 -2.95 8.17 -10.63
CA ASN A 135 -1.76 8.97 -10.91
C ASN A 135 -1.25 8.75 -12.34
N THR A 136 -1.29 7.51 -12.82
CA THR A 136 -0.89 7.18 -14.19
C THR A 136 -1.82 7.84 -15.20
N GLU A 137 -3.14 7.78 -14.98
CA GLU A 137 -4.12 8.48 -15.83
C GLU A 137 -3.92 9.99 -15.84
N TYR A 138 -3.65 10.59 -14.67
CA TYR A 138 -3.34 12.01 -14.54
C TYR A 138 -2.09 12.38 -15.38
N LEU A 139 -1.00 11.63 -15.21
CA LEU A 139 0.24 11.85 -15.97
C LEU A 139 0.03 11.67 -17.48
N LEU A 140 -0.76 10.68 -17.92
CA LEU A 140 -1.08 10.52 -19.34
C LEU A 140 -1.82 11.73 -19.90
N ARG A 141 -2.76 12.29 -19.13
CA ARG A 141 -3.50 13.49 -19.54
C ARG A 141 -2.58 14.70 -19.64
N GLU A 142 -1.70 14.91 -18.66
CA GLU A 142 -0.72 16.01 -18.68
C GLU A 142 0.29 15.85 -19.83
N VAL A 143 0.72 14.63 -20.14
CA VAL A 143 1.60 14.37 -21.29
C VAL A 143 0.86 14.65 -22.61
N ALA A 144 -0.43 14.30 -22.71
CA ALA A 144 -1.23 14.58 -23.88
C ALA A 144 -1.42 16.10 -24.10
N THR A 145 -1.71 16.86 -23.04
CA THR A 145 -1.82 18.34 -23.13
C THR A 145 -0.48 18.98 -23.48
N LEU A 146 0.62 18.55 -22.85
CA LEU A 146 1.98 18.98 -23.21
C LEU A 146 2.31 18.71 -24.68
N ARG A 147 1.94 17.53 -25.20
CA ARG A 147 2.18 17.17 -26.60
C ARG A 147 1.43 18.09 -27.56
N LEU A 148 0.18 18.45 -27.26
CA LEU A 148 -0.59 19.38 -28.07
C LEU A 148 0.05 20.78 -28.08
N ALA A 149 0.41 21.29 -26.90
CA ALA A 149 1.10 22.59 -26.78
C ALA A 149 2.44 22.62 -27.53
N VAL A 150 3.24 21.54 -27.46
CA VAL A 150 4.49 21.42 -28.23
C VAL A 150 4.23 21.37 -29.73
N ASN A 151 3.17 20.68 -30.18
CA ASN A 151 2.82 20.62 -31.61
C ASN A 151 2.48 22.00 -32.17
N GLU A 152 1.75 22.82 -31.42
CA GLU A 152 1.39 24.19 -31.82
C GLU A 152 2.64 25.10 -31.93
N VAL A 153 3.54 25.07 -30.93
CA VAL A 153 4.75 25.92 -30.92
C VAL A 153 5.82 25.44 -31.92
N ALA A 154 5.91 24.14 -32.16
CA ALA A 154 6.86 23.54 -33.10
C ALA A 154 6.26 23.30 -34.49
N THR A 155 5.25 24.08 -34.90
CA THR A 155 4.69 23.93 -36.25
C THR A 155 5.81 24.20 -37.27
N ARG A 156 5.93 23.33 -38.30
CA ARG A 156 6.96 23.42 -39.35
C ARG A 156 7.10 24.83 -39.93
N ASP A 157 6.00 25.55 -40.03
CA ASP A 157 5.97 26.91 -40.57
C ASP A 157 6.63 27.95 -39.67
N TYR A 158 6.56 27.81 -38.34
CA TYR A 158 7.26 28.69 -37.39
C TYR A 158 8.77 28.45 -37.41
N VAL A 159 9.18 27.18 -37.37
CA VAL A 159 10.60 26.80 -37.48
C VAL A 159 11.17 27.24 -38.83
N ARG A 160 10.37 27.11 -39.90
CA ARG A 160 10.75 27.56 -41.25
C ARG A 160 10.81 29.07 -41.34
N SER A 161 9.87 29.80 -40.76
CA SER A 161 9.89 31.26 -40.76
C SER A 161 11.08 31.80 -39.99
N GLU A 162 11.45 31.21 -38.85
CA GLU A 162 12.64 31.66 -38.12
C GLU A 162 13.95 31.30 -38.82
N LEU A 163 14.06 30.10 -39.40
CA LEU A 163 15.20 29.77 -40.24
C LEU A 163 15.34 30.75 -41.43
N GLN A 164 14.23 31.11 -42.07
CA GLN A 164 14.24 32.08 -43.16
C GLN A 164 14.55 33.50 -42.69
N ALA A 165 14.03 33.92 -41.53
CA ALA A 165 14.32 35.22 -40.94
C ALA A 165 15.83 35.36 -40.65
N ILE A 166 16.41 34.37 -39.97
CA ILE A 166 17.84 34.35 -39.66
C ILE A 166 18.69 34.30 -40.94
N LEU A 167 18.32 33.45 -41.92
CA LEU A 167 19.04 33.39 -43.20
C LEU A 167 18.98 34.72 -43.97
N LYS A 168 17.83 35.39 -43.96
CA LYS A 168 17.66 36.69 -44.62
C LYS A 168 18.52 37.76 -43.93
N GLU A 169 18.53 37.80 -42.60
CA GLU A 169 19.36 38.73 -41.82
C GLU A 169 20.86 38.53 -42.11
N MET A 170 21.33 37.27 -42.19
CA MET A 170 22.70 36.96 -42.59
C MET A 170 23.02 37.38 -44.02
N ASN A 171 22.08 37.18 -44.96
CA ASN A 171 22.26 37.59 -46.34
C ASN A 171 22.31 39.11 -46.49
N ASP A 172 21.36 39.82 -45.86
CA ASP A 172 21.30 41.28 -45.84
C ASP A 172 22.63 41.86 -45.28
N SER A 173 23.13 41.28 -44.17
CA SER A 173 24.44 41.63 -43.58
C SER A 173 25.63 41.38 -44.52
N ARG A 174 25.56 40.35 -45.37
CA ARG A 174 26.58 40.09 -46.41
C ARG A 174 26.51 41.08 -47.56
N THR A 175 25.31 41.44 -48.01
CA THR A 175 25.12 42.44 -49.09
C THR A 175 25.58 43.82 -48.65
N VAL A 176 25.32 44.23 -47.40
CA VAL A 176 25.81 45.50 -46.85
C VAL A 176 27.34 45.51 -46.76
N ALA A 177 27.98 44.37 -46.48
CA ALA A 177 29.43 44.22 -46.54
C ALA A 177 30.00 44.19 -47.98
N GLN A 178 29.14 44.11 -49.01
CA GLN A 178 29.50 43.97 -50.42
C GLN A 178 28.99 45.12 -51.30
N GLU A 179 28.64 46.28 -50.72
CA GLU A 179 28.28 47.48 -51.49
C GLU A 179 29.55 48.23 -51.94
N PRO A 180 29.81 48.35 -53.26
CA PRO A 180 30.99 49.06 -53.76
C PRO A 180 30.83 50.58 -53.55
N ALA A 181 31.88 51.21 -53.03
CA ALA A 181 31.92 52.64 -52.71
C ALA A 181 31.39 53.50 -53.89
N PRO A 182 30.52 54.50 -53.63
CA PRO A 182 29.87 55.26 -54.69
C PRO A 182 30.91 56.04 -55.52
N PRO A 183 30.72 56.13 -56.85
CA PRO A 183 31.69 56.75 -57.74
C PRO A 183 31.82 58.24 -57.41
N SER A 184 33.04 58.64 -57.09
CA SER A 184 33.46 60.03 -56.92
C SER A 184 33.13 60.80 -58.20
N ASN A 185 32.18 61.72 -58.06
CA ASN A 185 31.84 62.76 -59.02
C ASN A 185 33.09 63.52 -59.46
N ALA A 186 33.40 63.44 -60.76
CA ALA A 186 34.40 64.28 -61.40
C ALA A 186 33.86 64.72 -62.77
N GLY A 187 33.78 66.04 -62.96
CA GLY A 187 33.55 66.70 -64.26
C GLY A 187 32.29 67.53 -64.30
#